data_AF-A0A2E4X2F7-F1
#
_entry.id   AF-A0A2E4X2F7-F1
#
_cell.length_a   1.000
_cell.length_b   1.000
_cell.length_c   1.000
_cell.angle_alpha   90.00
_cell.angle_beta   90.00
_cell.angle_gamma   90.00
#
_symmetry.space_group_name_H-M   'P 1'
#
loop_
_entity.id
_entity.type
_entity.pdbx_description
1 polymer ?
#
loop_
_entity_poly.entity_id
_entity_poly.type
_entity_poly.pdbx_seq_one_letter_code
_entity_poly.pdbx_strand_id
1 'polypeptide(L)'
;MSWRAYPLVGLVGLGLILSCWEAQEDYAAFESARSNLLATWGEQVVVPWYETFVETTQALEQSATALCAEDGSTTLEDVQAAWVTARRPWKQAEVIAFGPYKEEPYRLGPKIDFWPAREDAIEERLAGEQPLTQDLIDGLGVSQIGLPVIEYLLFAPRPTPEEPFARDTRRCAYLIGASRKLHSDAERMLSAWVSDGYLKSFAQAGIETDVFYSSQDALSEVVNRIGFTLENMRHEKLSKAAGVAGQGPPLPETIESRFAAHSI
;
A
#
# COMPACT_ATOMS: atom_id res chain seq x y z
N MET A 1 -48.12 23.55 -68.36
CA MET A 1 -47.59 24.39 -67.28
C MET A 1 -47.58 23.56 -66.00
N SER A 2 -46.41 23.01 -65.70
CA SER A 2 -45.63 23.26 -64.48
C SER A 2 -46.13 22.50 -63.24
N TRP A 3 -45.61 21.29 -63.06
CA TRP A 3 -45.39 20.72 -61.73
C TRP A 3 -44.16 21.41 -61.12
N ARG A 4 -44.26 21.89 -59.88
CA ARG A 4 -43.12 22.23 -59.02
C ARG A 4 -43.20 21.37 -57.77
N ALA A 5 -42.21 20.50 -57.62
CA ALA A 5 -41.95 19.70 -56.43
C ALA A 5 -40.80 20.34 -55.62
N TYR A 6 -41.07 20.57 -54.33
CA TYR A 6 -40.24 20.74 -53.11
C TYR A 6 -38.96 21.61 -53.10
N PRO A 7 -38.72 22.31 -51.97
CA PRO A 7 -37.66 21.85 -51.07
C PRO A 7 -38.05 21.97 -49.58
N LEU A 8 -38.05 20.84 -48.87
CA LEU A 8 -38.13 20.78 -47.40
C LEU A 8 -37.32 19.55 -46.92
N VAL A 9 -36.03 19.51 -47.25
CA VAL A 9 -35.09 18.45 -46.79
C VAL A 9 -33.79 19.01 -46.20
N GLY A 10 -33.55 20.33 -46.25
CA GLY A 10 -32.25 20.91 -45.86
C GLY A 10 -32.00 21.15 -44.37
N LEU A 11 -33.02 21.11 -43.49
CA LEU A 11 -32.88 21.61 -42.11
C LEU A 11 -32.67 20.54 -41.02
N VAL A 12 -32.89 19.25 -41.31
CA VAL A 12 -32.71 18.17 -40.33
C VAL A 12 -31.26 17.66 -40.31
N GLY A 13 -30.54 17.74 -41.43
CA GLY A 13 -29.15 17.28 -41.53
C GLY A 13 -28.12 18.15 -40.79
N LEU A 14 -28.34 19.46 -40.71
CA LEU A 14 -27.38 20.39 -40.07
C LEU A 14 -27.39 20.29 -38.54
N GLY A 15 -28.56 20.02 -37.93
CA GLY A 15 -28.71 19.88 -36.48
C GLY A 15 -28.04 18.62 -35.91
N LEU A 16 -28.06 17.51 -36.66
CA LEU A 16 -27.40 16.25 -36.25
C LEU A 16 -25.87 16.34 -36.34
N ILE A 17 -25.34 17.12 -37.29
CA ILE A 17 -23.89 17.32 -37.45
C ILE A 17 -23.34 18.21 -36.33
N LEU A 18 -24.08 19.28 -35.95
CA LEU A 18 -23.71 20.16 -34.84
C LEU A 18 -23.76 19.42 -33.49
N SER A 19 -24.78 18.59 -33.24
CA SER A 19 -24.85 17.80 -32.00
C SER A 19 -23.77 16.73 -31.89
N CYS A 20 -23.36 16.11 -33.00
CA CYS A 20 -22.24 15.17 -33.00
C CYS A 20 -20.89 15.86 -32.79
N TRP A 21 -20.74 17.10 -33.28
CA TRP A 21 -19.52 17.90 -33.08
C TRP A 21 -19.37 18.32 -31.61
N GLU A 22 -20.41 18.91 -31.01
CA GLU A 22 -20.39 19.35 -29.60
C GLU A 22 -20.14 18.16 -28.66
N ALA A 23 -20.83 17.02 -28.88
CA ALA A 23 -20.60 15.82 -28.09
C ALA A 23 -19.16 15.27 -28.20
N GLN A 24 -18.50 15.46 -29.34
CA GLN A 24 -17.13 15.01 -29.55
C GLN A 24 -16.10 15.94 -28.90
N GLU A 25 -16.34 17.25 -28.89
CA GLU A 25 -15.52 18.21 -28.14
C GLU A 25 -15.64 17.99 -26.63
N ASP A 26 -16.86 17.77 -26.12
CA ASP A 26 -17.10 17.47 -24.70
C ASP A 26 -16.43 16.17 -24.26
N TYR A 27 -16.50 15.12 -25.10
CA TYR A 27 -15.82 13.85 -24.84
C TYR A 27 -14.29 14.02 -24.79
N ALA A 28 -13.71 14.72 -25.76
CA ALA A 28 -12.27 14.98 -25.79
C ALA A 28 -11.78 15.81 -24.60
N ALA A 29 -12.56 16.81 -24.17
CA ALA A 29 -12.26 17.61 -22.99
C ALA A 29 -12.29 16.75 -21.71
N PHE A 30 -13.28 15.85 -21.58
CA PHE A 30 -13.39 14.98 -20.41
C PHE A 30 -12.28 13.90 -20.37
N GLU A 31 -11.90 13.33 -21.50
CA GLU A 31 -10.72 12.44 -21.59
C GLU A 31 -9.43 13.16 -21.18
N SER A 32 -9.21 14.38 -21.69
CA SER A 32 -8.06 15.20 -21.30
C SER A 32 -8.04 15.50 -19.79
N ALA A 33 -9.19 15.85 -19.21
CA ALA A 33 -9.31 16.06 -17.77
C ALA A 33 -8.97 14.80 -16.95
N ARG A 34 -9.42 13.63 -17.39
CA ARG A 34 -9.11 12.35 -16.73
C ARG A 34 -7.62 12.00 -16.80
N SER A 35 -7.00 12.14 -17.97
CA SER A 35 -5.56 11.89 -18.12
C SER A 35 -4.73 12.85 -17.26
N ASN A 36 -5.09 14.15 -17.24
CA ASN A 36 -4.42 15.13 -16.38
C ASN A 36 -4.59 14.81 -14.89
N LEU A 37 -5.77 14.34 -14.47
CA LEU A 37 -6.01 13.91 -13.11
C LEU A 37 -5.12 12.70 -12.73
N LEU A 38 -5.04 11.68 -13.59
CA LEU A 38 -4.22 10.48 -13.34
C LEU A 38 -2.74 10.82 -13.25
N ALA A 39 -2.22 11.66 -14.17
CA ALA A 39 -0.84 12.13 -14.14
C ALA A 39 -0.55 12.90 -12.85
N THR A 40 -1.37 13.90 -12.53
CA THR A 40 -1.24 14.69 -11.30
C THR A 40 -1.31 13.81 -10.05
N TRP A 41 -2.23 12.85 -10.03
CA TRP A 41 -2.40 11.96 -8.88
C TRP A 41 -1.18 11.04 -8.69
N GLY A 42 -0.72 10.41 -9.77
CA GLY A 42 0.46 9.57 -9.74
C GLY A 42 1.70 10.32 -9.27
N GLU A 43 1.96 11.49 -9.84
CA GLU A 43 3.18 12.28 -9.60
C GLU A 43 3.15 13.05 -8.27
N GLN A 44 2.01 13.58 -7.86
CA GLN A 44 1.92 14.50 -6.71
C GLN A 44 1.36 13.87 -5.44
N VAL A 45 0.87 12.63 -5.50
CA VAL A 45 0.34 11.93 -4.31
C VAL A 45 0.94 10.55 -4.17
N VAL A 46 0.85 9.70 -5.21
CA VAL A 46 1.27 8.29 -5.10
C VAL A 46 2.77 8.16 -4.93
N VAL A 47 3.55 8.81 -5.81
CA VAL A 47 5.02 8.80 -5.71
C VAL A 47 5.49 9.41 -4.39
N PRO A 48 5.04 10.61 -3.97
CA PRO A 48 5.43 11.18 -2.67
C PRO A 48 5.10 10.30 -1.46
N TRP A 49 4.01 9.53 -1.49
CA TRP A 49 3.73 8.55 -0.41
C TRP A 49 4.77 7.45 -0.36
N TYR A 50 5.20 6.91 -1.51
CA TYR A 50 6.24 5.87 -1.53
C TYR A 50 7.63 6.42 -1.23
N GLU A 51 7.95 7.65 -1.64
CA GLU A 51 9.18 8.34 -1.21
C GLU A 51 9.21 8.51 0.31
N THR A 52 8.13 9.03 0.90
CA THR A 52 7.98 9.14 2.36
C THR A 52 8.10 7.78 3.03
N PHE A 53 7.55 6.72 2.43
CA PHE A 53 7.65 5.38 2.97
C PHE A 53 9.09 4.85 2.97
N VAL A 54 9.85 5.09 1.90
CA VAL A 54 11.28 4.76 1.84
C VAL A 54 12.06 5.48 2.93
N GLU A 55 11.87 6.80 3.07
CA GLU A 55 12.56 7.61 4.10
C GLU A 55 12.25 7.13 5.52
N THR A 56 10.97 6.90 5.81
CA THR A 56 10.53 6.53 7.16
C THR A 56 10.89 5.09 7.53
N THR A 57 10.92 4.16 6.57
CA THR A 57 11.42 2.79 6.79
C THR A 57 12.94 2.76 6.98
N GLN A 58 13.68 3.66 6.33
CA GLN A 58 15.11 3.83 6.57
C GLN A 58 15.39 4.29 8.00
N ALA A 59 14.64 5.29 8.48
CA ALA A 59 14.74 5.77 9.86
C ALA A 59 14.40 4.67 10.89
N LEU A 60 13.40 3.82 10.59
CA LEU A 60 13.09 2.64 11.40
C LEU A 60 14.25 1.63 11.44
N GLU A 61 14.88 1.31 10.31
CA GLU A 61 16.03 0.40 10.27
C GLU A 61 17.23 0.94 11.08
N GLN A 62 17.52 2.23 10.93
CA GLN A 62 18.61 2.88 11.65
C GLN A 62 18.37 2.90 13.16
N SER A 63 17.16 3.25 13.59
CA SER A 63 16.79 3.28 15.01
C SER A 63 16.76 1.87 15.64
N ALA A 64 16.25 0.87 14.93
CA ALA A 64 16.33 -0.53 15.35
C ALA A 64 17.78 -1.00 15.54
N THR A 65 18.67 -0.62 14.63
CA THR A 65 20.11 -0.95 14.72
C THR A 65 20.76 -0.27 15.92
N ALA A 66 20.48 1.02 16.14
CA ALA A 66 21.02 1.78 17.27
C ALA A 66 20.52 1.25 18.62
N LEU A 67 19.22 0.96 18.75
CA LEU A 67 18.63 0.34 19.94
C LEU A 67 19.35 -0.95 20.31
N CYS A 68 19.61 -1.80 19.32
CA CYS A 68 20.22 -3.11 19.52
C CYS A 68 21.74 -3.09 19.67
N ALA A 69 22.40 -1.99 19.34
CA ALA A 69 23.82 -1.77 19.61
C ALA A 69 24.09 -1.32 21.05
N GLU A 70 23.05 -0.94 21.81
CA GLU A 70 23.14 -0.41 23.18
C GLU A 70 24.09 0.81 23.28
N ASP A 71 24.17 1.64 22.23
CA ASP A 71 25.06 2.81 22.20
C ASP A 71 24.55 3.99 23.05
N GLY A 72 23.33 3.89 23.57
CA GLY A 72 22.67 4.88 24.42
C GLY A 72 22.01 6.04 23.68
N SER A 73 22.03 6.06 22.34
CA SER A 73 21.45 7.13 21.52
C SER A 73 19.96 6.96 21.23
N THR A 74 19.45 5.72 21.30
CA THR A 74 18.08 5.35 20.91
C THR A 74 17.44 4.46 21.97
N THR A 75 16.21 4.79 22.36
CA THR A 75 15.39 4.02 23.30
C THR A 75 14.40 3.11 22.58
N LEU A 76 13.76 2.18 23.31
CA LEU A 76 12.71 1.33 22.72
C LEU A 76 11.53 2.18 22.22
N GLU A 77 11.18 3.21 22.99
CA GLU A 77 10.12 4.16 22.68
C GLU A 77 10.40 4.92 21.38
N ASP A 78 11.67 5.28 21.11
CA ASP A 78 12.07 5.94 19.86
C ASP A 78 11.85 5.01 18.65
N VAL A 79 12.21 3.73 18.75
CA VAL A 79 12.00 2.76 17.66
C VAL A 79 10.52 2.46 17.47
N GLN A 80 9.75 2.38 18.56
CA GLN A 80 8.29 2.25 18.51
C GLN A 80 7.65 3.44 17.78
N ALA A 81 8.08 4.67 18.07
CA ALA A 81 7.62 5.86 17.36
C ALA A 81 8.03 5.89 15.88
N ALA A 82 9.25 5.42 15.56
CA ALA A 82 9.70 5.25 14.19
C ALA A 82 8.84 4.24 13.42
N TRP A 83 8.42 3.15 14.05
CA TRP A 83 7.52 2.16 13.44
C TRP A 83 6.14 2.76 13.11
N VAL A 84 5.55 3.52 14.04
CA VAL A 84 4.28 4.22 13.80
C VAL A 84 4.40 5.20 12.63
N THR A 85 5.54 5.91 12.55
CA THR A 85 5.84 6.86 11.49
C THR A 85 5.97 6.15 10.14
N ALA A 86 6.70 5.03 10.07
CA ALA A 86 6.88 4.23 8.86
C ALA A 86 5.57 3.59 8.36
N ARG A 87 4.68 3.20 9.27
CA ARG A 87 3.39 2.59 8.89
C ARG A 87 2.43 3.57 8.21
N ARG A 88 2.48 4.86 8.55
CA ARG A 88 1.51 5.87 8.10
C ARG A 88 1.42 6.02 6.57
N PRO A 89 2.51 6.30 5.83
CA PRO A 89 2.44 6.47 4.38
C PRO A 89 1.96 5.19 3.68
N TRP A 90 2.33 4.02 4.19
CA TRP A 90 1.84 2.74 3.68
C TRP A 90 0.32 2.60 3.81
N LYS A 91 -0.25 2.93 4.98
CA LYS A 91 -1.71 2.89 5.18
C LYS A 91 -2.45 3.90 4.32
N GLN A 92 -1.88 5.08 4.09
CA GLN A 92 -2.44 6.06 3.16
C GLN A 92 -2.47 5.54 1.71
N ALA A 93 -1.42 4.80 1.31
CA ALA A 93 -1.31 4.21 -0.01
C ALA A 93 -2.23 3.00 -0.26
N GLU A 94 -2.95 2.46 0.75
CA GLU A 94 -3.88 1.32 0.56
C GLU A 94 -5.01 1.64 -0.44
N VAL A 95 -5.33 2.93 -0.67
CA VAL A 95 -6.29 3.34 -1.73
C VAL A 95 -5.74 3.18 -3.15
N ILE A 96 -4.45 2.82 -3.28
CA ILE A 96 -3.73 2.54 -4.53
C ILE A 96 -3.17 1.09 -4.49
N ALA A 97 -3.79 0.18 -3.74
CA ALA A 97 -3.34 -1.21 -3.58
C ALA A 97 -3.65 -2.11 -4.82
N PHE A 98 -3.13 -1.72 -5.98
CA PHE A 98 -3.18 -2.44 -7.25
C PHE A 98 -1.79 -2.44 -7.92
N GLY A 99 -1.62 -3.09 -9.07
CA GLY A 99 -0.32 -3.15 -9.74
C GLY A 99 0.75 -3.82 -8.86
N PRO A 100 1.94 -3.20 -8.67
CA PRO A 100 3.05 -3.77 -7.90
C PRO A 100 2.68 -4.20 -6.46
N TYR A 101 1.61 -3.64 -5.90
CA TYR A 101 1.07 -4.06 -4.61
C TYR A 101 0.62 -5.53 -4.62
N LYS A 102 -0.17 -5.96 -5.62
CA LYS A 102 -0.83 -7.28 -5.62
C LYS A 102 -0.38 -8.21 -6.75
N GLU A 103 0.25 -7.66 -7.79
CA GLU A 103 0.56 -8.35 -9.05
C GLU A 103 2.02 -8.79 -9.10
N GLU A 104 2.26 -9.93 -9.74
CA GLU A 104 3.60 -10.43 -10.01
C GLU A 104 4.30 -9.56 -11.06
N PRO A 105 5.64 -9.42 -11.02
CA PRO A 105 6.59 -10.15 -10.17
C PRO A 105 6.81 -9.53 -8.77
N TYR A 106 6.17 -8.41 -8.46
CA TYR A 106 6.44 -7.66 -7.23
C TYR A 106 5.66 -8.20 -6.04
N ARG A 107 4.33 -8.18 -6.13
CA ARG A 107 3.37 -8.59 -5.10
C ARG A 107 3.81 -8.13 -3.70
N LEU A 108 4.12 -6.84 -3.58
CA LEU A 108 4.78 -6.26 -2.40
C LEU A 108 3.85 -6.05 -1.21
N GLY A 109 2.54 -5.90 -1.44
CA GLY A 109 1.54 -5.68 -0.40
C GLY A 109 1.61 -6.70 0.73
N PRO A 110 1.49 -8.00 0.43
CA PRO A 110 1.65 -9.04 1.44
C PRO A 110 3.07 -9.11 2.05
N LYS A 111 4.12 -8.70 1.35
CA LYS A 111 5.49 -8.71 1.89
C LYS A 111 5.70 -7.61 2.94
N ILE A 112 5.05 -6.47 2.72
CA ILE A 112 5.11 -5.31 3.60
C ILE A 112 4.13 -5.45 4.77
N ASP A 113 2.95 -6.02 4.56
CA ASP A 113 1.84 -5.88 5.51
C ASP A 113 0.86 -7.06 5.48
N PHE A 114 1.40 -8.27 5.66
CA PHE A 114 0.57 -9.46 5.85
C PHE A 114 -0.07 -9.45 7.24
N TRP A 115 -1.36 -9.11 7.27
CA TRP A 115 -2.14 -9.06 8.48
C TRP A 115 -3.22 -10.17 8.53
N PRO A 116 -3.50 -10.77 9.71
CA PRO A 116 -2.82 -10.60 11.00
C PRO A 116 -1.40 -11.14 11.07
N ALA A 117 -0.60 -10.65 12.02
CA ALA A 117 0.67 -11.29 12.38
C ALA A 117 0.45 -12.75 12.77
N ARG A 118 1.37 -13.64 12.41
CA ARG A 118 1.34 -15.06 12.82
C ARG A 118 2.30 -15.25 13.98
N GLU A 119 1.79 -15.03 15.19
CA GLU A 119 2.58 -15.00 16.44
C GLU A 119 3.35 -16.30 16.66
N ASP A 120 2.73 -17.44 16.33
CA ASP A 120 3.35 -18.76 16.35
C ASP A 120 4.61 -18.82 15.47
N ALA A 121 4.53 -18.30 14.23
CA ALA A 121 5.66 -18.27 13.32
C ALA A 121 6.77 -17.30 13.78
N ILE A 122 6.39 -16.19 14.45
CA ILE A 122 7.37 -15.22 14.99
C ILE A 122 8.07 -15.84 16.21
N GLU A 123 7.33 -16.42 17.13
CA GLU A 123 7.85 -17.07 18.33
C GLU A 123 8.69 -18.31 18.00
N GLU A 124 8.31 -19.10 16.99
CA GLU A 124 9.16 -20.20 16.50
C GLU A 124 10.55 -19.69 16.08
N ARG A 125 10.63 -18.52 15.44
CA ARG A 125 11.91 -17.92 15.06
C ARG A 125 12.70 -17.40 16.25
N LEU A 126 12.03 -16.83 17.23
CA LEU A 126 12.64 -16.34 18.47
C LEU A 126 13.15 -17.50 19.34
N ALA A 127 12.46 -18.64 19.36
CA ALA A 127 12.86 -19.84 20.09
C ALA A 127 13.90 -20.70 19.35
N GLY A 128 14.03 -20.54 18.03
CA GLY A 128 14.92 -21.35 17.20
C GLY A 128 16.42 -20.97 17.31
N GLU A 129 17.27 -21.95 17.00
CA GLU A 129 18.74 -21.81 17.09
C GLU A 129 19.40 -21.34 15.78
N GLN A 130 18.69 -21.46 14.64
CA GLN A 130 19.23 -21.08 13.33
C GLN A 130 19.57 -19.57 13.31
N PRO A 131 20.81 -19.16 12.99
CA PRO A 131 21.17 -17.74 12.92
C PRO A 131 20.23 -16.94 12.01
N LEU A 132 19.69 -15.82 12.51
CA LEU A 132 18.84 -14.89 11.74
C LEU A 132 19.74 -13.95 10.92
N THR A 133 20.39 -14.51 9.90
CA THR A 133 21.16 -13.72 8.94
C THR A 133 20.23 -12.93 8.02
N GLN A 134 20.76 -11.88 7.36
CA GLN A 134 19.97 -11.12 6.40
C GLN A 134 19.45 -12.02 5.26
N ASP A 135 20.30 -12.88 4.68
CA ASP A 135 19.91 -13.82 3.63
C ASP A 135 18.74 -14.73 4.04
N LEU A 136 18.73 -15.19 5.30
CA LEU A 136 17.62 -15.98 5.82
C LEU A 136 16.33 -15.15 5.83
N ILE A 137 16.39 -13.94 6.40
CA ILE A 137 15.24 -13.04 6.56
C ILE A 137 14.68 -12.61 5.19
N ASP A 138 15.54 -12.35 4.21
CA ASP A 138 15.15 -12.01 2.84
C ASP A 138 14.38 -13.14 2.16
N GLY A 139 14.70 -14.40 2.51
CA GLY A 139 14.01 -15.61 2.04
C GLY A 139 12.80 -16.04 2.87
N LEU A 140 12.45 -15.35 3.96
CA LEU A 140 11.29 -15.72 4.79
C LEU A 140 9.96 -15.43 4.08
N GLY A 141 8.97 -16.26 4.41
CA GLY A 141 7.60 -16.07 3.95
C GLY A 141 6.92 -14.87 4.61
N VAL A 142 5.86 -14.36 3.98
CA VAL A 142 5.14 -13.13 4.38
C VAL A 142 4.62 -13.12 5.82
N SER A 143 4.41 -14.29 6.44
CA SER A 143 3.99 -14.39 7.83
C SER A 143 5.08 -14.05 8.87
N GLN A 144 6.32 -13.90 8.42
CA GLN A 144 7.52 -13.76 9.25
C GLN A 144 8.31 -12.48 8.93
N ILE A 145 7.72 -11.54 8.19
CA ILE A 145 8.35 -10.28 7.78
C ILE A 145 7.32 -9.14 7.77
N GLY A 146 7.77 -7.93 7.50
CA GLY A 146 6.91 -6.77 7.29
C GLY A 146 6.47 -6.07 8.58
N LEU A 147 5.61 -5.07 8.41
CA LEU A 147 5.14 -4.19 9.47
C LEU A 147 4.53 -4.94 10.67
N PRO A 148 3.67 -5.96 10.50
CA PRO A 148 3.06 -6.66 11.64
C PRO A 148 4.06 -7.49 12.45
N VAL A 149 5.12 -8.00 11.82
CA VAL A 149 6.18 -8.73 12.53
C VAL A 149 7.05 -7.77 13.33
N ILE A 150 7.44 -6.64 12.74
CA ILE A 150 8.20 -5.61 13.46
C ILE A 150 7.37 -5.06 14.64
N GLU A 151 6.06 -4.89 14.45
CA GLU A 151 5.15 -4.50 15.53
C GLU A 151 5.19 -5.50 16.69
N TYR A 152 5.04 -6.79 16.40
CA TYR A 152 5.10 -7.82 17.41
C TYR A 152 6.44 -7.78 18.17
N LEU A 153 7.55 -7.63 17.45
CA LEU A 153 8.88 -7.61 18.07
C LEU A 153 9.06 -6.44 19.05
N LEU A 154 8.48 -5.28 18.73
CA LEU A 154 8.61 -4.03 19.49
C LEU A 154 7.60 -3.85 20.61
N PHE A 155 6.37 -4.35 20.44
CA PHE A 155 5.24 -4.02 21.32
C PHE A 155 4.63 -5.21 22.06
N ALA A 156 4.82 -6.45 21.57
CA ALA A 156 4.29 -7.62 22.28
C ALA A 156 5.03 -7.82 23.61
N PRO A 157 4.36 -8.35 24.65
CA PRO A 157 5.00 -8.66 25.92
C PRO A 157 6.22 -9.56 25.73
N ARG A 158 7.37 -9.14 26.28
CA ARG A 158 8.58 -9.96 26.30
C ARG A 158 8.59 -10.89 27.52
N PRO A 159 9.27 -12.05 27.46
CA PRO A 159 9.45 -12.91 28.63
C PRO A 159 10.24 -12.27 29.78
N THR A 160 11.17 -11.36 29.44
CA THR A 160 12.05 -10.65 30.37
C THR A 160 11.92 -9.13 30.17
N PRO A 161 10.75 -8.53 30.49
CA PRO A 161 10.49 -7.12 30.22
C PRO A 161 11.38 -6.16 31.03
N GLU A 162 11.86 -6.60 32.19
CA GLU A 162 12.80 -5.87 33.05
C GLU A 162 14.21 -5.75 32.48
N GLU A 163 14.61 -6.65 31.58
CA GLU A 163 15.93 -6.62 30.95
C GLU A 163 15.94 -5.62 29.78
N PRO A 164 17.03 -4.86 29.58
CA PRO A 164 17.16 -3.98 28.42
C PRO A 164 16.87 -4.71 27.12
N PHE A 165 16.18 -4.06 26.17
CA PHE A 165 15.81 -4.69 24.89
C PHE A 165 17.02 -5.28 24.16
N ALA A 166 18.14 -4.56 24.16
CA ALA A 166 19.40 -4.97 23.54
C ALA A 166 19.98 -6.29 24.08
N ARG A 167 19.59 -6.72 25.29
CA ARG A 167 20.04 -8.00 25.87
C ARG A 167 19.38 -9.21 25.20
N ASP A 168 18.22 -9.03 24.56
CA ASP A 168 17.59 -10.07 23.73
C ASP A 168 18.23 -10.05 22.33
N THR A 169 19.43 -10.61 22.23
CA THR A 169 20.25 -10.62 21.00
C THR A 169 19.53 -11.27 19.82
N ARG A 170 18.67 -12.25 20.09
CA ARG A 170 17.88 -12.98 19.09
C ARG A 170 16.78 -12.11 18.51
N ARG A 171 15.99 -11.46 19.38
CA ARG A 171 14.97 -10.49 18.97
C ARG A 171 15.60 -9.30 18.26
N CYS A 172 16.76 -8.85 18.71
CA CYS A 172 17.52 -7.79 18.03
C CYS A 172 17.95 -8.18 16.62
N ALA A 173 18.49 -9.37 16.42
CA ALA A 173 18.83 -9.86 15.08
C ALA A 173 17.59 -9.91 14.16
N TYR A 174 16.44 -10.34 14.69
CA TYR A 174 15.19 -10.37 13.94
C TYR A 174 14.70 -8.96 13.60
N LEU A 175 14.67 -8.05 14.59
CA LEU A 175 14.19 -6.69 14.43
C LEU A 175 15.00 -5.92 13.38
N ILE A 176 16.33 -6.02 13.44
CA ILE A 176 17.23 -5.36 12.49
C ILE A 176 16.98 -5.90 11.08
N GLY A 177 17.02 -7.23 10.91
CA GLY A 177 16.88 -7.81 9.56
C GLY A 177 15.49 -7.62 8.98
N ALA A 178 14.43 -7.69 9.79
CA ALA A 178 13.06 -7.42 9.36
C ALA A 178 12.87 -5.95 8.96
N SER A 179 13.45 -5.01 9.72
CA SER A 179 13.42 -3.58 9.39
C SER A 179 14.18 -3.27 8.10
N ARG A 180 15.36 -3.88 7.90
CA ARG A 180 16.12 -3.76 6.64
C ARG A 180 15.35 -4.31 5.46
N LYS A 181 14.73 -5.48 5.63
CA LYS A 181 13.89 -6.08 4.60
C LYS A 181 12.70 -5.20 4.24
N LEU A 182 12.03 -4.62 5.23
CA LEU A 182 10.92 -3.69 5.03
C LEU A 182 11.38 -2.47 4.22
N HIS A 183 12.53 -1.89 4.56
CA HIS A 183 13.11 -0.78 3.81
C HIS A 183 13.42 -1.16 2.35
N SER A 184 14.03 -2.33 2.12
CA SER A 184 14.28 -2.83 0.77
C SER A 184 12.99 -3.05 -0.03
N ASP A 185 11.94 -3.62 0.59
CA ASP A 185 10.65 -3.79 -0.07
C ASP A 185 9.95 -2.43 -0.33
N ALA A 186 10.20 -1.39 0.48
CA ALA A 186 9.76 -0.03 0.22
C ALA A 186 10.48 0.60 -1.00
N GLU A 187 11.81 0.44 -1.09
CA GLU A 187 12.60 0.89 -2.25
C GLU A 187 12.12 0.20 -3.53
N ARG A 188 11.83 -1.10 -3.45
CA ARG A 188 11.26 -1.86 -4.58
C ARG A 188 9.88 -1.37 -4.98
N MET A 189 9.04 -0.95 -4.03
CA MET A 189 7.73 -0.36 -4.36
C MET A 189 7.90 0.95 -5.12
N LEU A 190 8.76 1.84 -4.62
CA LEU A 190 9.06 3.11 -5.29
C LEU A 190 9.65 2.88 -6.68
N SER A 191 10.60 1.95 -6.80
CA SER A 191 11.23 1.59 -8.08
C SER A 191 10.22 1.01 -9.07
N ALA A 192 9.32 0.13 -8.62
CA ALA A 192 8.26 -0.44 -9.46
C ALA A 192 7.34 0.66 -10.04
N TRP A 193 7.04 1.69 -9.24
CA TRP A 193 6.24 2.82 -9.68
C TRP A 193 7.00 3.75 -10.62
N VAL A 194 8.22 4.15 -10.26
CA VAL A 194 8.95 5.20 -10.96
C VAL A 194 9.85 4.64 -12.06
N SER A 195 10.79 3.78 -11.68
CA SER A 195 11.85 3.28 -12.58
C SER A 195 11.33 2.22 -13.55
N ASP A 196 10.48 1.31 -13.09
CA ASP A 196 9.97 0.19 -13.89
C ASP A 196 8.72 0.54 -14.70
N GLY A 197 8.27 1.81 -14.61
CA GLY A 197 7.31 2.39 -15.54
C GLY A 197 5.83 2.20 -15.20
N TYR A 198 5.49 1.76 -13.99
CA TYR A 198 4.07 1.65 -13.62
C TYR A 198 3.37 3.01 -13.54
N LEU A 199 4.08 4.06 -13.09
CA LEU A 199 3.58 5.44 -13.13
C LEU A 199 3.28 5.88 -14.56
N LYS A 200 4.17 5.59 -15.52
CA LYS A 200 3.91 5.88 -16.95
C LYS A 200 2.64 5.14 -17.40
N SER A 201 2.52 3.87 -17.04
CA SER A 201 1.37 3.03 -17.39
C SER A 201 0.04 3.58 -16.86
N PHE A 202 0.07 4.14 -15.64
CA PHE A 202 -1.07 4.76 -14.98
C PHE A 202 -1.38 6.17 -15.52
N ALA A 203 -0.38 7.04 -15.63
CA ALA A 203 -0.52 8.43 -16.05
C ALA A 203 -0.85 8.58 -17.54
N GLN A 204 -0.44 7.61 -18.37
CA GLN A 204 -0.63 7.62 -19.83
C GLN A 204 -1.58 6.50 -20.30
N ALA A 205 -2.52 6.10 -19.42
CA ALA A 205 -3.52 5.09 -19.72
C ALA A 205 -4.26 5.38 -21.04
N GLY A 206 -4.31 4.39 -21.93
CA GLY A 206 -4.91 4.50 -23.27
C GLY A 206 -4.06 5.14 -24.37
N ILE A 207 -2.80 5.52 -24.09
CA ILE A 207 -1.89 6.09 -25.10
C ILE A 207 -0.81 5.08 -25.53
N GLU A 208 -0.05 4.52 -24.57
CA GLU A 208 1.10 3.64 -24.85
C GLU A 208 1.36 2.62 -23.72
N THR A 209 0.34 1.87 -23.29
CA THR A 209 0.46 0.96 -22.14
C THR A 209 -0.44 -0.28 -22.32
N ASP A 210 -0.01 -1.43 -21.82
CA ASP A 210 -0.76 -2.69 -21.80
C ASP A 210 -1.48 -2.95 -20.47
N VAL A 211 -1.24 -2.11 -19.46
CA VAL A 211 -1.87 -2.19 -18.13
C VAL A 211 -3.27 -1.59 -18.14
N PHE A 212 -3.43 -0.40 -18.72
CA PHE A 212 -4.71 0.32 -18.77
C PHE A 212 -5.04 0.74 -20.21
N TYR A 213 -6.09 0.15 -20.78
CA TYR A 213 -6.51 0.39 -22.16
C TYR A 213 -7.14 1.77 -22.40
N SER A 214 -7.56 2.46 -21.33
CA SER A 214 -8.10 3.82 -21.38
C SER A 214 -7.91 4.58 -20.07
N SER A 215 -8.00 5.91 -20.11
CA SER A 215 -8.03 6.75 -18.91
C SER A 215 -9.19 6.37 -17.98
N GLN A 216 -10.32 5.92 -18.55
CA GLN A 216 -11.47 5.43 -17.80
C GLN A 216 -11.13 4.14 -17.03
N ASP A 217 -10.38 3.22 -17.62
CA ASP A 217 -10.01 1.97 -16.95
C ASP A 217 -9.11 2.23 -15.74
N ALA A 218 -8.08 3.09 -15.92
CA ALA A 218 -7.21 3.49 -14.82
C ALA A 218 -7.98 4.19 -13.70
N LEU A 219 -8.84 5.16 -14.04
CA LEU A 219 -9.67 5.83 -13.04
C LEU A 219 -10.64 4.88 -12.35
N SER A 220 -11.20 3.92 -13.09
CA SER A 220 -12.11 2.91 -12.55
C SER A 220 -11.40 1.99 -11.56
N GLU A 221 -10.15 1.56 -11.83
CA GLU A 221 -9.37 0.78 -10.86
C GLU A 221 -9.17 1.57 -9.56
N VAL A 222 -8.95 2.88 -9.64
CA VAL A 222 -8.80 3.69 -8.43
C VAL A 222 -10.11 3.83 -7.66
N VAL A 223 -11.22 4.13 -8.34
CA VAL A 223 -12.54 4.23 -7.68
C VAL A 223 -12.94 2.89 -7.06
N ASN A 224 -12.71 1.79 -7.79
CA ASN A 224 -12.92 0.43 -7.28
C ASN A 224 -12.04 0.16 -6.06
N ARG A 225 -10.78 0.63 -6.07
CA ARG A 225 -9.88 0.45 -4.93
C ARG A 225 -10.32 1.24 -3.71
N ILE A 226 -10.76 2.49 -3.88
CA ILE A 226 -11.32 3.28 -2.78
C ILE A 226 -12.53 2.57 -2.17
N GLY A 227 -13.47 2.12 -3.01
CA GLY A 227 -14.64 1.36 -2.57
C GLY A 227 -14.24 0.08 -1.81
N PHE A 228 -13.31 -0.70 -2.37
CA PHE A 228 -12.77 -1.89 -1.73
C PHE A 228 -12.11 -1.57 -0.39
N THR A 229 -11.29 -0.52 -0.29
CA THR A 229 -10.59 -0.17 0.94
C THR A 229 -11.58 0.24 2.03
N LEU A 230 -12.62 1.02 1.70
CA LEU A 230 -13.69 1.35 2.65
C LEU A 230 -14.45 0.10 3.13
N GLU A 231 -14.78 -0.81 2.21
CA GLU A 231 -15.43 -2.08 2.53
C GLU A 231 -14.54 -2.99 3.38
N ASN A 232 -13.24 -3.04 3.10
CA ASN A 232 -12.24 -3.78 3.88
C ASN A 232 -12.11 -3.19 5.30
N MET A 233 -12.07 -1.87 5.44
CA MET A 233 -12.08 -1.20 6.75
C MET A 233 -13.35 -1.55 7.53
N ARG A 234 -14.52 -1.41 6.90
CA ARG A 234 -15.81 -1.71 7.53
C ARG A 234 -15.90 -3.17 7.95
N HIS A 235 -15.61 -4.10 7.03
CA HIS A 235 -15.87 -5.51 7.24
C HIS A 235 -14.75 -6.22 7.99
N GLU A 236 -13.51 -6.15 7.49
CA GLU A 236 -12.38 -6.90 8.04
C GLU A 236 -11.75 -6.21 9.25
N LYS A 237 -11.54 -4.89 9.20
CA LYS A 237 -10.81 -4.18 10.27
C LYS A 237 -11.70 -3.83 11.47
N LEU A 238 -12.99 -3.55 11.25
CA LEU A 238 -13.93 -3.16 12.30
C LEU A 238 -14.96 -4.26 12.63
N SER A 239 -15.77 -4.67 11.65
CA SER A 239 -16.93 -5.55 11.91
C SER A 239 -16.53 -6.96 12.37
N LYS A 240 -15.45 -7.52 11.83
CA LYS A 240 -14.94 -8.84 12.24
C LYS A 240 -14.37 -8.80 13.65
N ALA A 241 -13.50 -7.84 13.95
CA ALA A 241 -12.97 -7.63 15.29
C ALA A 241 -14.07 -7.38 16.33
N ALA A 242 -15.15 -6.68 15.94
CA ALA A 242 -16.30 -6.44 16.81
C ALA A 242 -17.25 -7.66 16.96
N GLY A 243 -17.03 -8.76 16.25
CA GLY A 243 -17.92 -9.92 16.24
C GLY A 243 -19.21 -9.74 15.43
N VAL A 244 -19.43 -8.56 14.85
CA VAL A 244 -20.64 -8.20 14.09
C VAL A 244 -20.72 -8.97 12.77
N ALA A 245 -19.59 -9.17 12.07
CA ALA A 245 -19.58 -9.88 10.78
C ALA A 245 -19.93 -11.38 10.91
N GLY A 246 -19.53 -12.00 12.02
CA GLY A 246 -19.75 -13.42 12.30
C GLY A 246 -20.94 -13.72 13.22
N GLN A 247 -21.66 -12.69 13.69
CA GLN A 247 -22.68 -12.80 14.75
C GLN A 247 -22.16 -13.55 16.00
N GLY A 248 -20.91 -13.29 16.35
CA GLY A 248 -20.19 -13.95 17.43
C GLY A 248 -19.68 -12.96 18.48
N PRO A 249 -18.91 -13.43 19.47
CA PRO A 249 -18.21 -12.53 20.38
C PRO A 249 -17.17 -11.68 19.61
N PRO A 250 -16.73 -10.55 20.18
CA PRO A 250 -15.57 -9.83 19.66
C PRO A 250 -14.34 -10.74 19.51
N LEU A 251 -13.52 -10.46 18.50
CA LEU A 251 -12.30 -11.17 18.13
C LEU A 251 -11.08 -10.22 18.22
N PRO A 252 -10.56 -9.92 19.42
CA PRO A 252 -9.48 -8.94 19.60
C PRO A 252 -8.18 -9.32 18.90
N GLU A 253 -7.95 -10.61 18.62
CA GLU A 253 -6.82 -11.12 17.85
C GLU A 253 -6.87 -10.73 16.36
N THR A 254 -8.05 -10.37 15.85
CA THR A 254 -8.23 -9.85 14.50
C THR A 254 -8.29 -8.33 14.49
N ILE A 255 -7.71 -7.64 15.48
CA ILE A 255 -7.53 -6.19 15.44
C ILE A 255 -6.20 -5.88 14.76
N GLU A 256 -6.23 -5.01 13.76
CA GLU A 256 -5.02 -4.54 13.11
C GLU A 256 -4.22 -3.63 14.04
N SER A 257 -2.94 -3.93 14.16
CA SER A 257 -2.02 -3.24 15.03
C SER A 257 -2.43 -3.17 16.51
N ARG A 258 -2.90 -4.32 17.02
CA ARG A 258 -3.35 -4.49 18.40
C ARG A 258 -2.24 -4.37 19.44
N PHE A 259 -1.00 -4.70 19.10
CA PHE A 259 0.12 -4.64 20.04
C PHE A 259 0.55 -3.20 20.27
N ALA A 260 0.61 -2.42 19.19
CA ALA A 260 0.92 -0.99 19.25
C ALA A 260 -0.27 -0.11 19.67
N ALA A 261 -1.47 -0.68 19.83
CA ALA A 261 -2.72 0.06 20.02
C ALA A 261 -2.95 1.15 18.95
N HIS A 262 -2.56 0.87 17.71
CA HIS A 262 -2.55 1.83 16.58
C HIS A 262 -3.51 1.42 15.45
N SER A 263 -4.70 0.95 15.84
CA SER A 263 -5.76 0.50 14.93
C SER A 263 -6.62 1.63 14.33
N ILE A 264 -6.65 2.80 14.98
CA ILE A 264 -7.44 3.99 14.61
C ILE A 264 -6.50 5.13 14.18
#